data_AF-F7QJB3-F1
#
_entry.id   AF-F7QJB3-F1
#
_cell.length_a   1.000
_cell.length_b   1.000
_cell.length_c   1.000
_cell.angle_alpha   90.00
_cell.angle_beta   90.00
_cell.angle_gamma   90.00
#
_symmetry.space_group_name_H-M   'P 1'
#
loop_
_entity.id
_entity.type
_entity.pdbx_description
1 polymer ?
#
loop_
_entity_poly.entity_id
_entity_poly.type
_entity_poly.pdbx_seq_one_letter_code
_entity_poly.pdbx_strand_id
1 'polypeptide(L)' 'MFRPATQTDIDRYERAVDSAIATCGGDLRGALKALIIANEYLEEELRQVLDAVESHGLVPVAQREVA' A
#
# COMPACT_ATOMS: atom_id res chain seq x y z
N MET A 1 -11.83 7.76 7.83
CA MET A 1 -12.32 6.79 8.83
C MET A 1 -11.56 5.50 8.61
N PHE A 2 -10.97 4.89 9.64
CA PHE A 2 -10.28 3.60 9.51
C PHE A 2 -11.34 2.48 9.39
N ARG A 3 -11.36 1.76 8.27
CA ARG A 3 -12.14 0.52 8.16
C ARG A 3 -11.28 -0.64 8.62
N PRO A 4 -11.75 -1.45 9.58
CA PRO A 4 -11.03 -2.65 9.97
C PRO A 4 -10.98 -3.63 8.80
N ALA A 5 -9.87 -4.34 8.68
CA ALA A 5 -9.71 -5.40 7.69
C ALA A 5 -10.72 -6.53 7.96
N THR A 6 -11.29 -7.08 6.88
CA THR A 6 -12.11 -8.30 6.96
C THR A 6 -11.22 -9.53 7.11
N GLN A 7 -11.81 -10.69 7.46
CA GLN A 7 -11.05 -11.94 7.50
C GLN A 7 -10.41 -12.27 6.13
N THR A 8 -11.12 -12.02 5.04
CA THR A 8 -10.60 -12.23 3.68
C THR A 8 -9.41 -11.33 3.37
N ASP A 9 -9.43 -10.09 3.86
CA ASP A 9 -8.28 -9.17 3.73
C ASP A 9 -7.08 -9.69 4.49
N ILE A 10 -7.28 -10.15 5.73
CA ILE A 10 -6.22 -10.74 6.57
C ILE A 10 -5.60 -11.95 5.87
N ASP A 11 -6.40 -12.91 5.40
CA ASP A 11 -5.90 -14.10 4.72
C ASP A 11 -5.11 -13.75 3.45
N ARG A 12 -5.53 -12.68 2.74
CA ARG A 12 -4.80 -12.17 1.58
C ARG A 12 -3.47 -11.55 1.99
N TYR A 13 -3.42 -10.78 3.07
CA TYR A 13 -2.19 -10.19 3.58
C TYR A 13 -1.20 -11.25 4.06
N GLU A 14 -1.65 -12.27 4.79
CA GLU A 14 -0.79 -13.39 5.22
C GLU A 14 -0.10 -14.06 4.02
N ARG A 15 -0.85 -14.39 2.95
CA ARG A 15 -0.26 -14.96 1.73
C ARG A 15 0.74 -14.01 1.05
N ALA A 16 0.48 -12.72 1.06
CA ALA A 16 1.39 -11.73 0.49
C ALA A 16 2.67 -11.60 1.33
N VAL A 17 2.56 -11.66 2.64
CA VAL A 17 3.69 -11.65 3.59
C VAL A 17 4.56 -12.89 3.36
N ASP A 18 3.97 -14.09 3.32
CA ASP A 18 4.71 -15.32 3.04
C ASP A 18 5.47 -15.26 1.71
N SER A 19 4.82 -14.72 0.67
CA SER A 19 5.43 -14.54 -0.64
C SER A 19 6.60 -13.55 -0.60
N ALA A 20 6.48 -12.44 0.13
CA ALA A 20 7.55 -11.46 0.29
C ALA A 20 8.75 -12.06 1.03
N ILE A 21 8.50 -12.80 2.12
CA ILE A 21 9.55 -13.47 2.90
C ILE A 21 10.28 -14.50 2.03
N ALA A 22 9.56 -15.32 1.28
CA ALA A 22 10.14 -16.30 0.36
C ALA A 22 10.99 -15.63 -0.73
N THR A 23 10.53 -14.51 -1.28
CA THR A 23 11.26 -13.73 -2.30
C THR A 23 12.57 -13.17 -1.74
N CYS A 24 12.59 -12.78 -0.46
CA CYS A 24 13.79 -12.35 0.24
C CYS A 24 14.66 -13.51 0.78
N GLY A 25 14.39 -14.74 0.37
CA GLY A 25 15.17 -15.92 0.80
C GLY A 25 15.03 -16.25 2.29
N GLY A 26 13.92 -15.84 2.92
CA GLY A 26 13.69 -16.02 4.35
C GLY A 26 14.28 -14.92 5.24
N ASP A 27 14.94 -13.89 4.68
CA ASP A 27 15.41 -12.75 5.46
C ASP A 27 14.25 -11.79 5.80
N LEU A 28 13.66 -11.98 6.98
CA LEU A 28 12.60 -11.12 7.51
C LEU A 28 13.02 -9.65 7.66
N ARG A 29 14.27 -9.40 8.08
CA ARG A 29 14.77 -8.04 8.28
C ARG A 29 14.97 -7.34 6.94
N GLY A 30 15.50 -8.07 5.96
CA GLY A 30 15.62 -7.63 4.57
C GLY A 30 14.25 -7.33 3.95
N ALA A 31 13.30 -8.25 4.08
CA ALA A 31 11.93 -8.08 3.59
C ALA A 31 11.24 -6.86 4.20
N LEU A 32 11.33 -6.68 5.52
CA LEU A 32 10.74 -5.53 6.19
C LEU A 32 11.40 -4.20 5.75
N LYS A 33 12.73 -4.17 5.62
CA LYS A 33 13.43 -2.99 5.13
C LYS A 33 13.01 -2.64 3.70
N ALA A 34 12.94 -3.64 2.82
CA ALA A 34 12.49 -3.45 1.44
C ALA A 34 11.06 -2.90 1.38
N LEU A 35 10.15 -3.42 2.22
CA LEU A 35 8.78 -2.93 2.32
C LEU A 35 8.71 -1.48 2.78
N ILE A 36 9.50 -1.09 3.79
CA ILE A 36 9.54 0.30 4.28
C ILE A 36 10.00 1.26 3.17
N ILE A 37 11.08 0.91 2.47
CA ILE A 37 11.61 1.73 1.36
C ILE A 37 10.57 1.85 0.23
N ALA A 38 9.91 0.74 -0.13
CA ALA A 38 8.87 0.75 -1.14
C ALA A 38 7.68 1.62 -0.73
N ASN A 39 7.26 1.55 0.53
CA ASN A 39 6.17 2.39 1.05
C ASN A 39 6.54 3.87 1.01
N GLU A 40 7.72 4.26 1.48
CA GLU A 40 8.19 5.66 1.44
C GLU A 40 8.21 6.20 0.00
N TYR A 41 8.67 5.39 -0.96
CA TYR A 41 8.64 5.74 -2.38
C TYR A 41 7.22 5.92 -2.92
N LEU A 42 6.30 5.00 -2.60
CA LEU A 42 4.89 5.10 -3.04
C LEU A 42 4.16 6.30 -2.40
N GLU A 43 4.46 6.64 -1.15
CA GLU A 43 3.93 7.82 -0.48
C GLU A 43 4.42 9.12 -1.13
N GLU A 44 5.67 9.16 -1.59
CA GLU A 44 6.23 10.27 -2.36
C GLU A 44 5.52 10.44 -3.71
N GLU A 45 5.41 9.36 -4.50
CA GLU A 45 4.71 9.37 -5.78
C GLU A 45 3.24 9.79 -5.61
N LEU A 46 2.56 9.28 -4.58
CA LEU A 46 1.18 9.67 -4.27
C LEU A 46 1.08 11.16 -3.96
N ARG A 47 2.03 11.71 -3.19
CA ARG A 47 2.03 13.15 -2.86
C ARG A 47 2.20 14.01 -4.11
N GLN A 48 3.09 13.61 -5.01
CA GLN A 48 3.29 14.31 -6.29
C GLN A 48 2.03 14.31 -7.15
N VAL A 49 1.34 13.16 -7.24
CA VAL A 49 0.07 13.06 -7.98
C VAL A 49 -1.00 13.91 -7.32
N LEU A 50 -1.12 13.90 -5.99
CA LEU A 50 -2.12 14.71 -5.28
C LEU A 50 -1.87 16.21 -5.46
N ASP A 51 -0.62 16.67 -5.36
CA ASP A 51 -0.24 18.07 -5.61
C ASP A 51 -0.54 18.50 -7.07
N ALA A 52 -0.26 17.62 -8.03
CA ALA A 52 -0.61 17.85 -9.43
C ALA A 52 -2.14 17.93 -9.63
N VAL A 53 -2.92 17.06 -8.97
CA VAL A 53 -4.37 17.04 -9.07
C VAL A 53 -4.98 18.31 -8.43
N GLU A 54 -4.48 18.72 -7.27
CA GLU A 54 -4.89 19.94 -6.56
C GLU A 54 -4.58 21.21 -7.36
N SER A 55 -3.37 21.32 -7.92
CA SER A 55 -2.97 22.47 -8.76
C SER A 55 -3.80 22.62 -10.03
N HIS A 56 -4.38 21.53 -10.54
CA HIS A 56 -5.26 21.54 -11.71
C HIS A 56 -6.76 21.64 -11.35
N GLY A 57 -7.10 21.81 -10.06
CA GLY A 57 -8.49 21.93 -9.59
C GLY A 57 -9.35 20.69 -9.81
N LEU A 58 -8.72 19.55 -10.11
CA LEU A 58 -9.38 18.26 -10.22
C LEU A 58 -9.48 17.71 -8.80
N VAL A 59 -10.68 17.32 -8.36
CA VAL A 59 -10.84 16.67 -7.05
C VAL A 59 -10.64 15.17 -7.25
N PRO A 60 -9.73 14.49 -6.51
CA PRO A 60 -9.59 13.04 -6.62
C PRO A 60 -10.92 12.40 -6.25
N VAL A 61 -11.47 11.56 -7.15
CA VAL A 61 -12.72 10.85 -6.87
C VAL A 61 -12.45 9.88 -5.72
N ALA A 62 -13.04 10.15 -4.56
CA ALA A 62 -13.08 9.18 -3.47
C ALA A 62 -13.72 7.90 -4.03
N GLN A 63 -13.01 6.78 -3.90
CA GLN A 63 -13.42 5.53 -4.53
C GLN A 63 -14.86 5.19 -4.12
N ARG A 64 -15.74 5.08 -5.12
CA ARG A 64 -17.12 4.61 -4.96
C ARG A 64 -17.09 3.28 -4.23
N GLU A 65 -17.70 3.22 -3.06
CA GLU A 65 -18.02 1.98 -2.37
C GLU A 65 -18.74 1.03 -3.32
N VAL A 66 -18.12 -0.10 -3.62
CA VAL A 66 -18.81 -1.25 -4.21
C VAL A 66 -19.59 -1.88 -3.06
N ALA A 67 -20.91 -1.84 -3.21
CA ALA A 67 -21.91 -2.38 -2.29
C ALA A 67 -21.76 -3.90 -2.08
#